data_AF-A0A914XT03-F1
#
_entry.id   AF-A0A914XT03-F1
#
_cell.length_a   1.000
_cell.length_b   1.000
_cell.length_c   1.000
_cell.angle_alpha   90.00
_cell.angle_beta   90.00
_cell.angle_gamma   90.00
#
_symmetry.space_group_name_H-M   'P 1'
#
loop_
_entity.id
_entity.type
_entity.pdbx_description
1 polymer ?
#
loop_
_entity_poly.entity_id
_entity_poly.type
_entity_poly.pdbx_seq_one_letter_code
_entity_poly.pdbx_strand_id
1 'polypeptide(L)'
;MIFAATVEHAKEIVGLLPAEDAALITGDTPGAERDVLIENFKAQRFRYLVNVAVLTTGFDAPHVDLIAILRPTESVSLYQQIVGRGLRLAPGKTDCLILDYAGNPHDLYAPEVGTPKGKSDNVPVQVFCPACGFANTFWGKTTADGTLIEHFGRRCQGWFEDDDGHREQCDFRFRFKNCPQCNAENDIAARRCRECDTVLVDPDDMLKAALRLKDALVLRCSGMSLQHGHDEKGEWLKITYYDEDGADVSERFRLQTPAQRTAFEQLFIRPHTRTPGIPLRWITAADILAQSKPYCDTRILSSPA
;
A
#
# COMPACT_ATOMS: atom_id res chain seq x y z
N MET A 1 12.50 -19.30 21.89
CA MET A 1 11.20 -19.64 21.27
C MET A 1 11.36 -19.79 19.78
N ILE A 2 10.64 -20.73 19.15
CA ILE A 2 10.73 -21.03 17.72
C ILE A 2 9.34 -20.86 17.09
N PHE A 3 9.25 -20.05 16.03
CA PHE A 3 8.02 -19.76 15.28
C PHE A 3 8.04 -20.51 13.95
N ALA A 4 7.26 -21.58 13.87
CA ALA A 4 7.18 -22.44 12.70
C ALA A 4 6.08 -22.00 11.73
N ALA A 5 6.20 -22.40 10.46
CA ALA A 5 5.28 -22.01 9.39
C ALA A 5 3.94 -22.77 9.45
N THR A 6 3.98 -24.08 9.70
CA THR A 6 2.82 -24.99 9.71
C THR A 6 2.95 -26.01 10.83
N VAL A 7 1.86 -26.72 11.15
CA VAL A 7 1.85 -27.77 12.17
C VAL A 7 2.84 -28.90 11.82
N GLU A 8 2.87 -29.34 10.57
CA GLU A 8 3.81 -30.38 10.13
C GLU A 8 5.27 -29.91 10.22
N HIS A 9 5.56 -28.69 9.78
CA HIS A 9 6.89 -28.10 9.93
C HIS A 9 7.30 -28.00 11.41
N ALA A 10 6.37 -27.65 12.30
CA ALA A 10 6.63 -27.58 13.73
C ALA A 10 6.96 -28.94 14.35
N LYS A 11 6.27 -30.01 13.92
CA LYS A 11 6.58 -31.39 14.33
C LYS A 11 7.97 -31.81 13.87
N GLU A 12 8.35 -31.46 12.64
CA GLU A 12 9.69 -31.72 12.11
C GLU A 12 10.77 -31.03 12.97
N ILE A 13 10.60 -29.74 13.26
CA ILE A 13 11.52 -28.98 14.11
C ILE A 13 11.71 -29.64 15.47
N VAL A 14 10.61 -30.07 16.11
CA VAL A 14 10.68 -30.76 17.41
C VAL A 14 11.48 -32.07 17.31
N GLY A 15 11.32 -32.82 16.22
CA GLY A 15 12.09 -34.05 15.98
C GLY A 15 13.60 -33.83 15.78
N LEU A 16 14.03 -32.60 15.51
CA LEU A 16 15.44 -32.22 15.32
C LEU A 16 16.07 -31.59 16.57
N LEU A 17 15.28 -31.33 17.61
CA LEU A 17 15.74 -30.76 18.87
C LEU A 17 16.06 -31.88 19.89
N PRO A 18 16.85 -31.60 20.93
CA PRO A 18 17.10 -32.58 21.98
C PRO A 18 15.78 -33.09 22.58
N ALA A 19 15.63 -34.42 22.62
CA ALA A 19 14.47 -35.06 23.22
C ALA A 19 14.29 -34.57 24.67
N GLU A 20 13.04 -34.35 25.07
CA GLU A 20 12.63 -33.81 26.39
C GLU A 20 13.03 -32.35 26.69
N ASP A 21 13.85 -31.68 25.87
CA ASP A 21 14.18 -30.25 26.02
C ASP A 21 13.33 -29.33 25.11
N ALA A 22 12.35 -29.91 24.40
CA ALA A 22 11.47 -29.19 23.47
C ALA A 22 9.99 -29.52 23.67
N ALA A 23 9.12 -28.52 23.51
CA ALA A 23 7.67 -28.67 23.50
C ALA A 23 7.03 -27.97 22.30
N LEU A 24 5.87 -28.48 21.88
CA LEU A 24 5.07 -27.96 20.77
C LEU A 24 3.72 -27.45 21.27
N ILE A 25 3.37 -26.21 20.90
CA ILE A 25 2.01 -25.67 21.08
C ILE A 25 1.43 -25.29 19.72
N THR A 26 0.27 -25.87 19.37
CA THR A 26 -0.50 -25.56 18.16
C THR A 26 -1.90 -25.06 18.52
N GLY A 27 -2.68 -24.64 17.52
CA GLY A 27 -4.09 -24.29 17.69
C GLY A 27 -4.93 -25.43 18.28
N ASP A 28 -4.57 -26.67 17.96
CA ASP A 28 -5.28 -27.87 18.37
C ASP A 28 -4.81 -28.43 19.72
N THR A 29 -3.74 -27.88 20.33
CA THR A 29 -3.29 -28.29 21.66
C THR A 29 -4.39 -27.99 22.68
N PRO A 30 -4.91 -29.02 23.40
CA PRO A 30 -5.95 -28.85 24.42
C PRO A 30 -5.56 -27.80 25.47
N GLY A 31 -6.55 -27.06 25.98
CA GLY A 31 -6.31 -25.96 26.93
C GLY A 31 -5.51 -26.40 28.18
N ALA A 32 -5.91 -27.50 28.81
CA ALA A 32 -5.21 -28.02 29.99
C ALA A 32 -3.75 -28.42 29.70
N GLU A 33 -3.49 -29.01 28.54
CA GLU A 33 -2.13 -29.38 28.13
C GLU A 33 -1.30 -28.13 27.84
N ARG A 34 -1.88 -27.16 27.13
CA ARG A 34 -1.26 -25.88 26.83
C ARG A 34 -0.84 -25.15 28.10
N ASP A 35 -1.71 -25.10 29.11
CA ASP A 35 -1.44 -24.44 30.38
C ASP A 35 -0.26 -25.11 31.11
N VAL A 36 -0.22 -26.45 31.13
CA VAL A 36 0.91 -27.21 31.71
C VAL A 36 2.22 -26.91 30.98
N LEU A 37 2.22 -26.89 29.64
CA LEU A 37 3.41 -26.59 28.85
C LEU A 37 3.89 -25.14 29.07
N ILE A 38 2.96 -24.19 29.18
CA ILE A 38 3.27 -22.78 29.48
C ILE A 38 3.93 -22.64 30.84
N GLU A 39 3.36 -23.25 31.88
CA GLU A 39 3.92 -23.18 33.24
C GLU A 39 5.29 -23.87 33.32
N ASN A 40 5.45 -25.03 32.68
CA ASN A 40 6.74 -25.70 32.59
C ASN A 40 7.79 -24.85 31.86
N PHE A 41 7.41 -24.16 30.79
CA PHE A 41 8.33 -23.27 30.08
C PHE A 41 8.72 -22.05 30.92
N LYS A 42 7.77 -21.39 31.59
CA LYS A 42 8.04 -20.27 32.50
C LYS A 42 8.96 -20.69 33.65
N ALA A 43 8.82 -21.92 34.13
CA ALA A 43 9.68 -22.54 35.13
C ALA A 43 11.02 -23.07 34.56
N GLN A 44 11.31 -22.79 33.28
CA GLN A 44 12.54 -23.17 32.58
C GLN A 44 12.83 -24.68 32.62
N ARG A 45 11.78 -25.52 32.62
CA ARG A 45 11.90 -26.99 32.63
C ARG A 45 12.41 -27.56 31.32
N PHE A 46 12.22 -26.82 30.23
CA PHE A 46 12.73 -27.13 28.90
C PHE A 46 13.07 -25.82 28.17
N ARG A 47 13.98 -25.91 27.20
CA ARG A 47 14.60 -24.75 26.55
C ARG A 47 13.89 -24.30 25.30
N TYR A 48 13.33 -25.24 24.52
CA TYR A 48 12.76 -24.94 23.22
C TYR A 48 11.23 -24.99 23.26
N LEU A 49 10.60 -23.87 22.97
CA LEU A 49 9.15 -23.79 22.76
C LEU A 49 8.87 -23.51 21.29
N VAL A 50 8.38 -24.53 20.58
CA VAL A 50 7.98 -24.44 19.18
C VAL A 50 6.49 -24.11 19.12
N ASN A 51 6.10 -23.16 18.27
CA ASN A 51 4.71 -22.75 18.16
C ASN A 51 4.28 -22.42 16.72
N VAL A 52 2.98 -22.54 16.46
CA VAL A 52 2.34 -22.20 15.17
C VAL A 52 1.11 -21.33 15.41
N ALA A 53 1.24 -20.01 15.25
CA ALA A 53 0.12 -19.05 15.26
C ALA A 53 -0.73 -19.00 16.55
N VAL A 54 -0.26 -19.57 17.67
CA VAL A 54 -1.00 -19.59 18.96
C VAL A 54 -0.42 -18.68 20.03
N LEU A 55 0.88 -18.39 20.00
CA LEU A 55 1.54 -17.58 21.03
C LEU A 55 1.66 -16.09 20.65
N THR A 56 0.86 -15.63 19.70
CA THR A 56 0.83 -14.23 19.26
C THR A 56 0.07 -13.31 20.22
N THR A 57 -0.72 -13.85 21.17
CA THR A 57 -1.41 -13.10 22.24
C THR A 57 -1.42 -13.87 23.56
N GLY A 58 -1.41 -13.18 24.71
CA GLY A 58 -1.65 -13.80 26.03
C GLY A 58 -0.52 -14.60 26.70
N PHE A 59 0.61 -14.89 26.02
CA PHE A 59 1.74 -15.62 26.61
C PHE A 59 2.84 -14.68 27.13
N ASP A 60 3.25 -14.90 28.40
CA ASP A 60 4.30 -14.14 29.07
C ASP A 60 5.40 -15.04 29.67
N ALA A 61 6.62 -14.86 29.18
CA ALA A 61 7.83 -15.54 29.66
C ALA A 61 9.01 -14.54 29.60
N PRO A 62 9.22 -13.70 30.63
CA PRO A 62 10.22 -12.64 30.60
C PRO A 62 11.66 -13.13 30.39
N HIS A 63 11.96 -14.35 30.85
CA HIS A 63 13.27 -14.98 30.74
C HIS A 63 13.66 -15.35 29.30
N VAL A 64 12.76 -15.24 28.31
CA VAL A 64 13.08 -15.53 26.92
C VAL A 64 14.08 -14.52 26.38
N ASP A 65 15.20 -15.02 25.89
CA ASP A 65 16.33 -14.27 25.32
C ASP A 65 16.61 -14.66 23.87
N LEU A 66 15.96 -15.68 23.30
CA LEU A 66 16.13 -16.08 21.90
C LEU A 66 14.79 -16.26 21.19
N ILE A 67 14.65 -15.63 20.02
CA ILE A 67 13.53 -15.81 19.10
C ILE A 67 14.06 -16.32 17.75
N ALA A 68 13.61 -17.51 17.34
CA ALA A 68 13.91 -18.07 16.04
C ALA A 68 12.66 -18.02 15.14
N ILE A 69 12.78 -17.37 13.99
CA ILE A 69 11.70 -17.14 13.03
C ILE A 69 11.95 -18.06 11.83
N LEU A 70 11.20 -19.16 11.76
CA LEU A 70 11.27 -20.17 10.70
C LEU A 70 10.02 -20.09 9.80
N ARG A 71 9.45 -18.88 9.68
CA ARG A 71 8.28 -18.62 8.83
C ARG A 71 8.36 -17.24 8.17
N PRO A 72 7.81 -17.10 6.96
CA PRO A 72 7.58 -15.78 6.40
C PRO A 72 6.54 -15.04 7.26
N THR A 73 6.76 -13.74 7.39
CA THR A 73 5.87 -12.80 8.08
C THR A 73 5.24 -11.86 7.06
N GLU A 74 3.91 -11.85 7.03
CA GLU A 74 3.14 -11.11 6.02
C GLU A 74 3.09 -9.61 6.28
N SER A 75 3.40 -9.18 7.51
CA SER A 75 3.42 -7.78 7.92
C SER A 75 4.52 -7.50 8.93
N VAL A 76 4.97 -6.24 8.95
CA VAL A 76 5.89 -5.70 9.98
C VAL A 76 5.28 -5.88 11.37
N SER A 77 3.96 -5.73 11.51
CA SER A 77 3.30 -5.92 12.81
C SER A 77 3.39 -7.33 13.34
N LEU A 78 3.23 -8.35 12.47
CA LEU A 78 3.43 -9.73 12.89
C LEU A 78 4.90 -9.96 13.31
N TYR A 79 5.85 -9.39 12.57
CA TYR A 79 7.27 -9.44 12.92
C TYR A 79 7.56 -8.78 14.28
N GLN A 80 7.04 -7.57 14.52
CA GLN A 80 7.15 -6.85 15.79
C GLN A 80 6.50 -7.62 16.95
N GLN A 81 5.33 -8.22 16.72
CA GLN A 81 4.65 -9.05 17.72
C GLN A 81 5.47 -10.30 18.09
N ILE A 82 6.10 -10.95 17.11
CA ILE A 82 6.96 -12.12 17.32
C ILE A 82 8.21 -11.71 18.10
N VAL A 83 8.94 -10.70 17.62
CA VAL A 83 10.17 -10.20 18.26
C VAL A 83 9.87 -9.69 19.67
N GLY A 84 8.77 -8.97 19.85
CA GLY A 84 8.33 -8.42 21.13
C GLY A 84 8.17 -9.45 22.25
N ARG A 85 7.99 -10.74 21.93
CA ARG A 85 7.92 -11.82 22.92
C ARG A 85 9.23 -11.98 23.70
N GLY A 86 10.37 -11.65 23.09
CA GLY A 86 11.68 -11.71 23.73
C GLY A 86 12.14 -10.40 24.39
N LEU A 87 11.41 -9.29 24.22
CA LEU A 87 11.87 -7.95 24.64
C LEU A 87 11.49 -7.56 26.07
N ARG A 88 10.80 -8.43 26.82
CA ARG A 88 10.43 -8.15 28.21
C ARG A 88 11.66 -8.09 29.12
N LEU A 89 11.66 -7.23 30.14
CA LEU A 89 12.76 -7.16 31.09
C LEU A 89 12.80 -8.40 32.00
N ALA A 90 13.99 -8.93 32.25
CA ALA A 90 14.21 -10.03 33.18
C ALA A 90 15.57 -9.88 33.90
N PRO A 91 15.71 -10.30 35.17
CA PRO A 91 16.98 -10.25 35.88
C PRO A 91 18.09 -10.98 35.10
N GLY A 92 19.22 -10.30 34.90
CA GLY A 92 20.38 -10.87 34.21
C GLY A 92 20.30 -10.91 32.69
N LYS A 93 19.16 -10.51 32.07
CA LYS A 93 19.04 -10.45 30.62
C LYS A 93 19.59 -9.14 30.07
N THR A 94 20.61 -9.21 29.22
CA THR A 94 21.27 -8.04 28.59
C THR A 94 20.66 -7.70 27.23
N ASP A 95 20.25 -8.72 26.49
CA ASP A 95 19.78 -8.60 25.11
C ASP A 95 18.85 -9.78 24.75
N CYS A 96 18.26 -9.72 23.56
CA CYS A 96 17.50 -10.81 22.98
C CYS A 96 18.00 -11.09 21.56
N LEU A 97 18.41 -12.33 21.30
CA LEU A 97 18.92 -12.79 20.01
C LEU A 97 17.76 -13.14 19.07
N ILE A 98 17.73 -12.49 17.90
CA ILE A 98 16.74 -12.74 16.85
C ILE A 98 17.41 -13.50 15.71
N LEU A 99 16.95 -14.72 15.43
CA LEU A 99 17.42 -15.57 14.34
C LEU A 99 16.32 -15.69 13.29
N ASP A 100 16.48 -15.04 12.14
CA ASP A 100 15.53 -15.11 11.03
C ASP A 100 16.03 -16.05 9.92
N TYR A 101 15.35 -17.17 9.75
CA TYR A 101 15.65 -18.18 8.72
C TYR A 101 14.74 -18.08 7.49
N ALA A 102 13.77 -17.17 7.50
CA ALA A 102 12.81 -16.98 6.41
C ALA A 102 13.16 -15.79 5.50
N GLY A 103 14.18 -15.01 5.86
CA GLY A 103 14.63 -13.86 5.07
C GLY A 103 13.60 -12.72 5.09
N ASN A 104 12.95 -12.50 6.23
CA ASN A 104 11.96 -11.43 6.33
C ASN A 104 12.64 -10.05 6.15
N PRO A 105 12.12 -9.17 5.28
CA PRO A 105 12.73 -7.87 4.99
C PRO A 105 12.31 -6.78 5.99
N HIS A 106 11.68 -7.15 7.10
CA HIS A 106 11.06 -6.18 8.00
C HIS A 106 12.09 -5.57 8.94
N ASP A 107 12.07 -4.25 9.02
CA ASP A 107 12.72 -3.52 10.10
C ASP A 107 11.78 -3.51 11.31
N LEU A 108 12.33 -3.78 12.50
CA LEU A 108 11.59 -3.72 13.76
C LEU A 108 10.96 -2.33 13.98
N TYR A 109 11.59 -1.28 13.45
CA TYR A 109 11.11 0.10 13.56
C TYR A 109 10.30 0.57 12.35
N ALA A 110 10.04 -0.30 11.37
CA ALA A 110 9.26 0.08 10.20
C ALA A 110 7.81 0.42 10.61
N PRO A 111 7.22 1.46 10.00
CA PRO A 111 5.82 1.81 10.24
C PRO A 111 4.90 0.77 9.60
N GLU A 112 3.81 0.44 10.28
CA GLU A 112 2.76 -0.38 9.69
C GLU A 112 1.88 0.46 8.76
N VAL A 113 1.70 0.00 7.52
CA VAL A 113 0.84 0.65 6.52
C VAL A 113 -0.64 0.27 6.68
N GLY A 114 -0.93 -0.84 7.36
CA GLY A 114 -2.30 -1.32 7.65
C GLY A 114 -3.05 -1.93 6.45
N THR A 115 -2.43 -1.98 5.26
CA THR A 115 -2.98 -2.61 4.06
C THR A 115 -1.98 -3.60 3.46
N PRO A 116 -2.43 -4.58 2.63
CA PRO A 116 -1.50 -5.51 1.98
C PRO A 116 -0.51 -4.81 1.06
N LYS A 117 0.75 -5.26 1.08
CA LYS A 117 1.88 -4.67 0.34
C LYS A 117 1.72 -4.65 -1.19
N GLY A 118 0.84 -5.48 -1.75
CA GLY A 118 0.66 -5.57 -3.20
C GLY A 118 1.89 -6.17 -3.87
N LYS A 119 2.70 -5.37 -4.57
CA LYS A 119 3.95 -5.82 -5.20
C LYS A 119 5.08 -5.94 -4.18
N SER A 120 5.95 -6.93 -4.34
CA SER A 120 7.04 -7.24 -3.39
C SER A 120 8.07 -6.12 -3.24
N ASP A 121 8.24 -5.29 -4.27
CA ASP A 121 9.18 -4.16 -4.30
C ASP A 121 8.60 -2.87 -3.69
N ASN A 122 7.36 -2.88 -3.21
CA ASN A 122 6.78 -1.74 -2.52
C ASN A 122 7.39 -1.57 -1.12
N VAL A 123 7.63 -0.31 -0.75
CA VAL A 123 8.12 0.08 0.57
C VAL A 123 7.14 1.05 1.22
N PRO A 124 7.12 1.15 2.56
CA PRO A 124 6.39 2.23 3.23
C PRO A 124 6.96 3.58 2.80
N VAL A 125 6.09 4.50 2.41
CA VAL A 125 6.44 5.87 2.02
C VAL A 125 5.62 6.87 2.79
N GLN A 126 6.26 7.98 3.17
CA GLN A 126 5.58 9.08 3.85
C GLN A 126 5.04 10.09 2.82
N VAL A 127 3.74 10.41 2.91
CA VAL A 127 3.08 11.38 2.04
C VAL A 127 2.24 12.35 2.88
N PHE A 128 2.61 13.62 2.85
CA PHE A 128 1.87 14.66 3.57
C PHE A 128 0.54 14.97 2.88
N CYS A 129 -0.53 15.07 3.66
CA CYS A 129 -1.82 15.52 3.17
C CYS A 129 -1.76 17.02 2.81
N PRO A 130 -2.10 17.42 1.57
CA PRO A 130 -2.16 18.83 1.20
C PRO A 130 -3.23 19.64 1.94
N ALA A 131 -4.29 18.98 2.43
CA ALA A 131 -5.38 19.64 3.13
C ALA A 131 -5.08 19.86 4.62
N CYS A 132 -4.71 18.80 5.34
CA CYS A 132 -4.54 18.85 6.80
C CYS A 132 -3.09 18.74 7.29
N GLY A 133 -2.12 18.55 6.39
CA GLY A 133 -0.71 18.39 6.76
C GLY A 133 -0.34 17.06 7.42
N PHE A 134 -1.30 16.14 7.63
CA PHE A 134 -1.03 14.83 8.25
C PHE A 134 -0.01 14.02 7.44
N ALA A 135 0.99 13.45 8.12
CA ALA A 135 2.00 12.59 7.54
C ALA A 135 1.44 11.16 7.36
N ASN A 136 0.95 10.84 6.17
CA ASN A 136 0.41 9.51 5.87
C ASN A 136 1.54 8.51 5.61
N THR A 137 1.32 7.26 6.00
CA THR A 137 2.16 6.13 5.58
C THR A 137 1.38 5.30 4.56
N PHE A 138 1.91 5.19 3.34
CA PHE A 138 1.31 4.39 2.26
C PHE A 138 2.32 3.39 1.70
N TRP A 139 1.85 2.43 0.92
CA TRP A 139 2.74 1.66 0.04
C TRP A 139 3.14 2.52 -1.16
N GLY A 140 4.41 2.44 -1.54
CA GLY A 140 4.93 3.14 -2.71
C GLY A 140 6.29 2.62 -3.15
N LYS A 141 6.91 3.36 -4.06
CA LYS A 141 8.25 3.09 -4.59
C LYS A 141 9.10 4.34 -4.47
N THR A 142 10.35 4.15 -4.09
CA THR A 142 11.34 5.22 -4.01
C THR A 142 12.52 4.92 -4.93
N THR A 143 13.23 5.97 -5.33
CA THR A 143 14.56 5.84 -5.92
C THR A 143 15.56 5.37 -4.87
N ALA A 144 16.80 5.06 -5.29
CA ALA A 144 17.87 4.65 -4.39
C ALA A 144 18.26 5.74 -3.38
N ASP A 145 18.09 7.02 -3.74
CA ASP A 145 18.28 8.20 -2.88
C ASP A 145 17.06 8.52 -1.99
N GLY A 146 15.99 7.70 -2.04
CA GLY A 146 14.80 7.86 -1.19
C GLY A 146 13.75 8.82 -1.74
N THR A 147 13.94 9.37 -2.94
CA THR A 147 12.94 10.23 -3.61
C THR A 147 11.73 9.42 -4.04
N LEU A 148 10.53 9.93 -3.81
CA LEU A 148 9.28 9.22 -4.12
C LEU A 148 9.05 9.11 -5.64
N ILE A 149 8.93 7.87 -6.14
CA ILE A 149 8.58 7.57 -7.54
C ILE A 149 7.07 7.45 -7.71
N GLU A 150 6.42 6.73 -6.79
CA GLU A 150 4.99 6.41 -6.87
C GLU A 150 4.47 6.07 -5.47
N HIS A 151 3.19 6.36 -5.19
CA HIS A 151 2.51 5.80 -4.02
C HIS A 151 1.06 5.40 -4.34
N PHE A 152 0.54 4.49 -3.52
CA PHE A 152 -0.75 3.83 -3.73
C PHE A 152 -1.81 4.24 -2.70
N GLY A 153 -1.53 5.29 -1.92
CA GLY A 153 -2.50 5.90 -1.00
C GLY A 153 -3.71 6.48 -1.73
N ARG A 154 -4.91 6.26 -1.17
CA ARG A 154 -6.17 6.73 -1.78
C ARG A 154 -6.81 7.90 -1.04
N ARG A 155 -6.82 7.86 0.30
CA ARG A 155 -7.42 8.87 1.18
C ARG A 155 -6.50 9.16 2.35
N CYS A 156 -6.52 10.41 2.82
CA CYS A 156 -5.84 10.82 4.04
C CYS A 156 -6.29 9.96 5.25
N GLN A 157 -5.33 9.59 6.10
CA GLN A 157 -5.52 8.82 7.34
C GLN A 157 -5.53 9.72 8.58
N GLY A 158 -5.44 11.04 8.41
CA GLY A 158 -5.51 11.99 9.52
C GLY A 158 -6.93 12.19 10.02
N TRP A 159 -7.06 12.39 11.33
CA TRP A 159 -8.31 12.66 12.02
C TRP A 159 -8.17 13.93 12.86
N PHE A 160 -9.27 14.61 13.08
CA PHE A 160 -9.41 15.74 13.98
C PHE A 160 -10.59 15.49 14.91
N GLU A 161 -10.51 16.06 16.11
CA GLU A 161 -11.55 16.00 17.13
C GLU A 161 -12.01 17.43 17.35
N ASP A 162 -13.32 17.68 17.25
CA ASP A 162 -13.89 19.00 17.51
C ASP A 162 -14.03 19.26 19.03
N ASP A 163 -14.42 20.48 19.40
CA ASP A 163 -14.57 20.89 20.80
C ASP A 163 -15.65 20.07 21.55
N ASP A 164 -16.57 19.44 20.81
CA ASP A 164 -17.63 18.58 21.35
C ASP A 164 -17.21 17.09 21.43
N GLY A 165 -15.96 16.77 21.07
CA GLY A 165 -15.41 15.41 21.09
C GLY A 165 -15.79 14.55 19.88
N HIS A 166 -16.38 15.12 18.84
CA HIS A 166 -16.65 14.40 17.60
C HIS A 166 -15.37 14.23 16.80
N ARG A 167 -15.04 12.97 16.49
CA ARG A 167 -13.92 12.62 15.64
C ARG A 167 -14.34 12.53 14.18
N GLU A 168 -13.66 13.30 13.34
CA GLU A 168 -13.84 13.27 11.89
C GLU A 168 -12.51 12.99 11.18
N GLN A 169 -12.56 12.09 10.19
CA GLN A 169 -11.43 11.79 9.34
C GLN A 169 -11.36 12.81 8.19
N CYS A 170 -10.15 13.32 7.92
CA CYS A 170 -9.88 14.16 6.76
C CYS A 170 -10.47 13.58 5.47
N ASP A 171 -11.14 14.43 4.70
CA ASP A 171 -11.87 14.06 3.50
C ASP A 171 -11.01 14.14 2.23
N PHE A 172 -9.76 14.60 2.34
CA PHE A 172 -8.83 14.70 1.22
C PHE A 172 -8.56 13.33 0.58
N ARG A 173 -8.73 13.27 -0.74
CA ARG A 173 -8.52 12.09 -1.57
C ARG A 173 -7.33 12.29 -2.49
N PHE A 174 -6.33 11.43 -2.34
CA PHE A 174 -5.21 11.31 -3.28
C PHE A 174 -5.67 10.70 -4.61
N ARG A 175 -6.68 9.83 -4.55
CA ARG A 175 -7.26 9.15 -5.72
C ARG A 175 -8.77 9.16 -5.61
N PHE A 176 -9.45 9.59 -6.67
CA PHE A 176 -10.88 9.70 -6.69
C PHE A 176 -11.46 9.49 -8.10
N LYS A 177 -12.77 9.25 -8.14
CA LYS A 177 -13.58 9.37 -9.35
C LYS A 177 -14.70 10.37 -9.11
N ASN A 178 -15.06 11.13 -10.13
CA ASN A 178 -16.10 12.14 -10.02
C ASN A 178 -17.47 11.51 -10.20
N CYS A 179 -18.44 12.01 -9.46
CA CYS A 179 -19.84 11.70 -9.73
C CYS A 179 -20.26 12.32 -11.07
N PRO A 180 -20.86 11.57 -12.00
CA PRO A 180 -21.33 12.12 -13.26
C PRO A 180 -22.48 13.13 -13.10
N GLN A 181 -23.16 13.13 -11.94
CA GLN A 181 -24.31 13.99 -11.68
C GLN A 181 -23.96 15.26 -10.90
N CYS A 182 -23.27 15.14 -9.76
CA CYS A 182 -22.93 16.28 -8.91
C CYS A 182 -21.43 16.66 -8.93
N ASN A 183 -20.61 15.94 -9.68
CA ASN A 183 -19.16 16.12 -9.77
C ASN A 183 -18.38 15.92 -8.44
N ALA A 184 -19.03 15.43 -7.38
CA ALA A 184 -18.37 15.13 -6.11
C ALA A 184 -17.24 14.10 -6.26
N GLU A 185 -16.16 14.29 -5.52
CA GLU A 185 -15.03 13.36 -5.46
C GLU A 185 -15.39 12.14 -4.59
N ASN A 186 -15.31 10.96 -5.18
CA ASN A 186 -15.66 9.70 -4.54
C ASN A 186 -14.46 8.75 -4.53
N ASP A 187 -14.46 7.80 -3.59
CA ASP A 187 -13.47 6.72 -3.62
C ASP A 187 -13.56 5.98 -4.96
N ILE A 188 -12.42 5.57 -5.53
CA ILE A 188 -12.39 4.84 -6.80
C ILE A 188 -13.26 3.58 -6.74
N ALA A 189 -13.32 2.91 -5.59
CA ALA A 189 -14.13 1.71 -5.37
C ALA A 189 -15.58 2.02 -4.95
N ALA A 190 -15.96 3.28 -4.76
CA ALA A 190 -17.33 3.64 -4.37
C ALA A 190 -18.34 3.24 -5.46
N ARG A 191 -19.42 2.56 -5.08
CA ARG A 191 -20.52 2.20 -5.99
C ARG A 191 -21.61 3.28 -6.07
N ARG A 192 -21.67 4.16 -5.08
CA ARG A 192 -22.64 5.25 -4.97
C ARG A 192 -21.94 6.54 -4.60
N CYS A 193 -22.46 7.66 -5.08
CA CYS A 193 -21.96 8.97 -4.73
C CYS A 193 -22.23 9.25 -3.25
N ARG A 194 -21.22 9.74 -2.53
CA ARG A 194 -21.35 10.12 -1.12
C ARG A 194 -22.26 11.34 -0.88
N GLU A 195 -22.50 12.16 -1.92
CA GLU A 195 -23.24 13.42 -1.79
C GLU A 195 -24.67 13.30 -2.34
N CYS A 196 -24.86 12.70 -3.51
CA CYS A 196 -26.17 12.61 -4.16
C CYS A 196 -26.74 11.20 -4.29
N ASP A 197 -26.07 10.19 -3.71
CA ASP A 197 -26.43 8.75 -3.74
C ASP A 197 -26.58 8.09 -5.12
N THR A 198 -26.36 8.84 -6.20
CA THR A 198 -26.39 8.33 -7.58
C THR A 198 -25.40 7.18 -7.74
N VAL A 199 -25.85 6.10 -8.39
CA VAL A 199 -25.00 4.96 -8.72
C VAL A 199 -23.86 5.43 -9.62
N LEU A 200 -22.63 5.20 -9.16
CA LEU A 200 -21.44 5.53 -9.92
C LEU A 200 -21.25 4.42 -10.95
N VAL A 201 -21.15 4.80 -12.21
CA VAL A 201 -20.96 3.86 -13.32
C VAL A 201 -19.70 3.04 -13.07
N ASP A 202 -19.85 1.71 -13.13
CA ASP A 202 -18.73 0.80 -13.03
C ASP A 202 -17.89 0.89 -14.32
N PRO A 203 -16.55 1.00 -14.22
CA PRO A 203 -15.69 1.07 -15.39
C PRO A 203 -15.89 -0.10 -16.38
N ASP A 204 -16.20 -1.30 -15.89
CA ASP A 204 -16.42 -2.48 -16.74
C ASP A 204 -17.74 -2.35 -17.51
N ASP A 205 -18.77 -1.78 -16.89
CA ASP A 205 -20.06 -1.54 -17.55
C ASP A 205 -19.93 -0.42 -18.58
N MET A 206 -19.14 0.62 -18.28
CA MET A 206 -18.79 1.68 -19.24
C MET A 206 -18.03 1.11 -20.43
N LEU A 207 -17.06 0.21 -20.18
CA LEU A 207 -16.29 -0.46 -21.22
C LEU A 207 -17.17 -1.32 -22.12
N LYS A 208 -18.05 -2.14 -21.53
CA LYS A 208 -19.02 -2.96 -22.29
C LYS A 208 -19.98 -2.10 -23.10
N ALA A 209 -20.41 -0.95 -22.57
CA ALA A 209 -21.26 -0.02 -23.29
C ALA A 209 -20.51 0.61 -24.48
N ALA A 210 -19.27 1.04 -24.28
CA ALA A 210 -18.43 1.59 -25.35
C ALA A 210 -18.15 0.57 -26.46
N LEU A 211 -17.85 -0.69 -26.11
CA LEU A 211 -17.63 -1.78 -27.07
C LEU A 211 -18.88 -2.11 -27.93
N ARG A 212 -20.08 -1.70 -27.52
CA ARG A 212 -21.32 -1.87 -28.30
C ARG A 212 -21.55 -0.74 -29.30
N LEU A 213 -20.86 0.38 -29.16
CA LEU A 213 -20.95 1.51 -30.08
C LEU A 213 -20.02 1.25 -31.28
N LYS A 214 -20.54 1.40 -32.50
CA LYS A 214 -19.75 1.25 -33.73
C LYS A 214 -18.82 2.44 -33.99
N ASP A 215 -19.13 3.60 -33.42
CA ASP A 215 -18.41 4.86 -33.60
C ASP A 215 -17.54 5.23 -32.37
N ALA A 216 -17.20 4.24 -31.54
CA ALA A 216 -16.33 4.44 -30.39
C ALA A 216 -15.05 3.62 -30.53
N LEU A 217 -13.90 4.27 -30.34
CA LEU A 217 -12.63 3.58 -30.17
C LEU A 217 -12.45 3.23 -28.70
N VAL A 218 -12.25 1.94 -28.42
CA VAL A 218 -11.88 1.44 -27.09
C VAL A 218 -10.44 0.97 -27.16
N LEU A 219 -9.54 1.73 -26.55
CA LEU A 219 -8.12 1.45 -26.57
C LEU A 219 -7.69 0.71 -25.28
N ARG A 220 -7.03 -0.43 -25.42
CA ARG A 220 -6.29 -1.05 -24.32
C ARG A 220 -4.90 -0.43 -24.23
N CYS A 221 -4.84 0.75 -23.63
CA CYS A 221 -3.62 1.55 -23.53
C CYS A 221 -2.45 0.74 -22.94
N SER A 222 -1.38 0.59 -23.72
CA SER A 222 -0.11 -0.04 -23.32
C SER A 222 0.98 1.01 -23.05
N GLY A 223 0.77 2.24 -23.52
CA GLY A 223 1.63 3.37 -23.22
C GLY A 223 1.12 4.67 -23.85
N MET A 224 1.84 5.74 -23.56
CA MET A 224 1.61 7.04 -24.17
C MET A 224 2.92 7.74 -24.55
N SER A 225 2.82 8.62 -25.54
CA SER A 225 3.91 9.49 -25.97
C SER A 225 3.49 10.96 -25.89
N LEU A 226 4.45 11.81 -25.56
CA LEU A 226 4.26 13.24 -25.37
C LEU A 226 5.02 14.00 -26.46
N GLN A 227 4.36 14.97 -27.09
CA GLN A 227 4.95 15.88 -28.06
C GLN A 227 4.53 17.30 -27.72
N HIS A 228 5.41 18.28 -27.88
CA HIS A 228 5.07 19.67 -27.63
C HIS A 228 5.43 20.56 -28.81
N GLY A 229 4.89 21.76 -28.82
CA GLY A 229 5.24 22.78 -29.78
C GLY A 229 4.66 24.13 -29.43
N HIS A 230 4.83 25.07 -30.35
CA HIS A 230 4.38 26.45 -30.20
C HIS A 230 3.79 26.93 -31.52
N ASP A 231 2.72 27.71 -31.45
CA ASP A 231 2.15 28.43 -32.60
C ASP A 231 1.70 29.83 -32.17
N GLU A 232 1.01 30.58 -33.03
CA GLU A 232 0.54 31.95 -32.75
C GLU A 232 -0.35 32.05 -31.49
N LYS A 233 -0.99 30.95 -31.09
CA LYS A 233 -1.84 30.88 -29.89
C LYS A 233 -1.08 30.37 -28.66
N GLY A 234 0.24 30.26 -28.74
CA GLY A 234 1.13 29.90 -27.65
C GLY A 234 1.49 28.41 -27.58
N GLU A 235 2.10 28.04 -26.46
CA GLU A 235 2.59 26.69 -26.19
C GLU A 235 1.46 25.64 -26.10
N TRP A 236 1.75 24.42 -26.56
CA TRP A 236 0.85 23.29 -26.48
C TRP A 236 1.59 21.97 -26.25
N LEU A 237 0.86 21.01 -25.67
CA LEU A 237 1.29 19.64 -25.46
C LEU A 237 0.25 18.68 -26.07
N LYS A 238 0.71 17.74 -26.88
CA LYS A 238 -0.06 16.65 -27.46
C LYS A 238 0.33 15.36 -26.75
N ILE A 239 -0.68 14.59 -26.35
CA ILE A 239 -0.52 13.27 -25.76
C ILE A 239 -1.15 12.27 -26.73
N THR A 240 -0.38 11.26 -27.12
CA THR A 240 -0.85 10.17 -27.98
C THR A 240 -0.78 8.87 -27.17
N TYR A 241 -1.92 8.23 -26.98
CA TYR A 241 -2.07 6.94 -26.34
C TYR A 241 -2.09 5.86 -27.42
N TYR A 242 -1.45 4.73 -27.15
CA TYR A 242 -1.38 3.61 -28.10
C TYR A 242 -1.56 2.26 -27.41
N ASP A 243 -2.00 1.26 -28.17
CA ASP A 243 -2.04 -0.14 -27.73
C ASP A 243 -0.90 -0.96 -28.33
N GLU A 244 -0.83 -2.25 -27.99
CA GLU A 244 0.18 -3.17 -28.53
C GLU A 244 -0.08 -3.55 -30.00
N ASP A 245 -1.30 -3.33 -30.49
CA ASP A 245 -1.74 -3.65 -31.84
C ASP A 245 -1.52 -2.48 -32.83
N GLY A 246 -1.05 -1.33 -32.32
CA GLY A 246 -0.67 -0.15 -33.09
C GLY A 246 -1.81 0.86 -33.32
N ALA A 247 -2.97 0.68 -32.69
CA ALA A 247 -4.01 1.70 -32.70
C ALA A 247 -3.60 2.88 -31.80
N ASP A 248 -3.95 4.11 -32.20
CA ASP A 248 -3.65 5.30 -31.44
C ASP A 248 -4.84 6.27 -31.33
N VAL A 249 -4.83 7.06 -30.25
CA VAL A 249 -5.73 8.20 -30.05
C VAL A 249 -4.95 9.32 -29.40
N SER A 250 -5.24 10.57 -29.75
CA SER A 250 -4.52 11.71 -29.19
C SER A 250 -5.41 12.82 -28.72
N GLU A 251 -4.97 13.50 -27.67
CA GLU A 251 -5.55 14.73 -27.16
C GLU A 251 -4.49 15.83 -27.09
N ARG A 252 -4.92 17.09 -27.06
CA ARG A 252 -4.01 18.24 -27.06
C ARG A 252 -4.46 19.29 -26.05
N PHE A 253 -3.53 19.71 -25.21
CA PHE A 253 -3.71 20.79 -24.25
C PHE A 253 -2.91 22.02 -24.68
N ARG A 254 -3.52 23.19 -24.52
CA ARG A 254 -2.82 24.48 -24.58
C ARG A 254 -2.25 24.79 -23.21
N LEU A 255 -1.10 25.47 -23.15
CA LEU A 255 -0.39 25.75 -21.89
C LEU A 255 -0.02 27.24 -21.72
N GLN A 256 -0.58 28.12 -22.56
CA GLN A 256 -0.21 29.53 -22.62
C GLN A 256 -0.82 30.35 -21.48
N THR A 257 -2.12 30.23 -21.24
CA THR A 257 -2.83 31.06 -20.25
C THR A 257 -2.95 30.36 -18.90
N PRO A 258 -3.13 31.10 -17.78
CA PRO A 258 -3.32 30.49 -16.47
C PRO A 258 -4.49 29.50 -16.44
N ALA A 259 -5.64 29.84 -17.06
CA ALA A 259 -6.80 28.95 -17.14
C ALA A 259 -6.51 27.65 -17.91
N GLN A 260 -5.73 27.74 -19.00
CA GLN A 260 -5.28 26.58 -19.76
C GLN A 260 -4.36 25.67 -18.94
N ARG A 261 -3.42 26.26 -18.19
CA ARG A 261 -2.55 25.53 -17.27
C ARG A 261 -3.34 24.83 -16.17
N THR A 262 -4.31 25.51 -15.56
CA THR A 262 -5.21 24.92 -14.56
C THR A 262 -6.03 23.77 -15.13
N ALA A 263 -6.58 23.92 -16.34
CA ALA A 263 -7.32 22.85 -17.00
C ALA A 263 -6.43 21.62 -17.28
N PHE A 264 -5.20 21.84 -17.74
CA PHE A 264 -4.22 20.77 -17.93
C PHE A 264 -3.87 20.07 -16.62
N GLU A 265 -3.66 20.81 -15.53
CA GLU A 265 -3.39 20.23 -14.22
C GLU A 265 -4.56 19.35 -13.73
N GLN A 266 -5.79 19.83 -13.90
CA GLN A 266 -7.00 19.11 -13.46
C GLN A 266 -7.32 17.89 -14.33
N LEU A 267 -7.19 17.99 -15.64
CA LEU A 267 -7.65 16.98 -16.59
C LEU A 267 -6.57 15.96 -16.95
N PHE A 268 -5.29 16.34 -16.85
CA PHE A 268 -4.17 15.49 -17.21
C PHE A 268 -3.25 15.18 -16.02
N ILE A 269 -2.64 16.19 -15.37
CA ILE A 269 -1.63 15.91 -14.32
C ILE A 269 -2.25 15.16 -13.14
N ARG A 270 -3.34 15.65 -12.54
CA ARG A 270 -3.94 15.02 -11.35
C ARG A 270 -4.39 13.57 -11.60
N PRO A 271 -5.04 13.23 -12.73
CA PRO A 271 -5.41 11.84 -13.02
C PRO A 271 -4.21 10.94 -13.31
N HIS A 272 -3.20 11.45 -14.01
CA HIS A 272 -2.10 10.61 -14.49
C HIS A 272 -0.92 10.55 -13.51
N THR A 273 -0.73 11.53 -12.61
CA THR A 273 0.44 11.57 -11.71
C THR A 273 0.53 10.31 -10.85
N ARG A 274 1.72 9.72 -10.70
CA ARG A 274 2.04 8.59 -9.80
C ARG A 274 2.22 9.03 -8.35
N THR A 275 2.35 10.33 -8.11
CA THR A 275 2.56 10.94 -6.79
C THR A 275 1.45 11.95 -6.46
N PRO A 276 0.18 11.53 -6.38
CA PRO A 276 -0.92 12.44 -6.08
C PRO A 276 -0.69 13.17 -4.75
N GLY A 277 -1.11 14.44 -4.68
CA GLY A 277 -0.86 15.30 -3.52
C GLY A 277 0.54 15.92 -3.48
N ILE A 278 1.50 15.46 -4.31
CA ILE A 278 2.77 16.15 -4.54
C ILE A 278 2.66 16.91 -5.88
N PRO A 279 2.64 18.25 -5.87
CA PRO A 279 2.51 19.02 -7.11
C PRO A 279 3.71 18.79 -8.04
N LEU A 280 3.41 18.49 -9.29
CA LEU A 280 4.41 18.48 -10.35
C LEU A 280 4.92 19.92 -10.56
N ARG A 281 6.24 20.12 -10.53
CA ARG A 281 6.84 21.43 -10.82
C ARG A 281 7.15 21.50 -12.32
N TRP A 282 6.56 22.46 -13.01
CA TRP A 282 6.77 22.67 -14.44
C TRP A 282 6.53 24.14 -14.81
N ILE A 283 7.29 24.65 -15.78
CA ILE A 283 7.13 26.01 -16.32
C ILE A 283 6.67 25.93 -17.78
N THR A 284 7.18 24.95 -18.53
CA THR A 284 6.99 24.72 -19.96
C THR A 284 6.58 23.27 -20.25
N ALA A 285 6.15 23.00 -21.48
CA ALA A 285 5.89 21.65 -21.96
C ALA A 285 7.16 20.77 -21.93
N ALA A 286 8.34 21.36 -22.13
CA ALA A 286 9.60 20.64 -22.08
C ALA A 286 9.88 20.07 -20.67
N ASP A 287 9.53 20.82 -19.61
CA ASP A 287 9.68 20.33 -18.23
C ASP A 287 8.80 19.11 -17.95
N ILE A 288 7.63 19.04 -18.59
CA ILE A 288 6.71 17.91 -18.50
C ILE A 288 7.29 16.67 -19.19
N LEU A 289 7.89 16.83 -20.37
CA LEU A 289 8.56 15.74 -21.10
C LEU A 289 9.82 15.26 -20.39
N ALA A 290 10.60 16.17 -19.80
CA ALA A 290 11.84 15.86 -19.10
C ALA A 290 11.60 15.03 -17.82
N GLN A 291 10.39 15.09 -17.26
CA GLN A 291 10.01 14.28 -16.11
C GLN A 291 9.66 12.87 -16.60
N SER A 292 10.61 11.95 -16.46
CA SER A 292 10.69 10.73 -17.27
C SER A 292 9.66 9.64 -16.94
N LYS A 293 8.97 9.67 -15.80
CA LYS A 293 8.00 8.63 -15.38
C LYS A 293 6.87 9.06 -14.41
N PRO A 294 6.37 10.30 -14.37
CA PRO A 294 5.35 10.65 -13.37
C PRO A 294 3.96 10.14 -13.75
N TYR A 295 3.73 9.55 -14.92
CA TYR A 295 2.38 9.26 -15.41
C TYR A 295 2.03 7.77 -15.44
N CYS A 296 0.81 7.42 -15.05
CA CYS A 296 0.23 6.08 -15.17
C CYS A 296 -0.61 6.01 -16.45
N ASP A 297 -0.40 4.99 -17.28
CA ASP A 297 -0.97 4.89 -18.64
C ASP A 297 -2.48 4.53 -18.66
N THR A 298 -3.09 4.30 -17.49
CA THR A 298 -4.43 3.74 -17.39
C THR A 298 -5.52 4.80 -17.31
N ARG A 299 -5.92 5.32 -18.47
CA ARG A 299 -7.30 5.78 -18.68
C ARG A 299 -7.96 4.93 -19.77
N ILE A 300 -9.18 4.45 -19.49
CA ILE A 300 -10.12 4.08 -20.55
C ILE A 300 -10.54 5.40 -21.20
N LEU A 301 -9.98 5.70 -22.37
CA LEU A 301 -10.36 6.87 -23.15
C LEU A 301 -11.49 6.46 -24.08
N SER A 302 -12.66 7.05 -23.89
CA SER A 302 -13.72 7.07 -24.89
C SER A 302 -13.74 8.44 -25.54
N SER A 303 -13.40 8.54 -26.83
CA SER A 303 -13.67 9.73 -27.64
C SER A 303 -14.85 9.43 -28.57
N PRO A 304 -15.85 10.31 -28.68
CA PRO A 304 -16.72 10.28 -29.86
C PRO A 304 -15.89 10.64 -31.09
N ALA A 305 -16.20 9.99 -32.22
CA ALA A 305 -15.66 10.31 -33.54
C ALA A 305 -16.04 11.71 -34.00
#